data_AF-A0A7S1XGW1-F1
#
_entry.id   AF-A0A7S1XGW1-F1
#
_cell.length_a   1.000
_cell.length_b   1.000
_cell.length_c   1.000
_cell.angle_alpha   90.00
_cell.angle_beta   90.00
_cell.angle_gamma   90.00
#
_symmetry.space_group_name_H-M   'P 1'
#
loop_
_entity.id
_entity.type
_entity.pdbx_description
1 polymer ?
#
loop_
_entity_poly.entity_id
_entity_poly.type
_entity_poly.pdbx_seq_one_letter_code
_entity_poly.pdbx_strand_id
1 'polypeptide(L)'
;MERLSKRRIVIDEATGREVSGGVSIAGQVALRLAVIVFAVVVLIVGLVTMRQGGVMEGEQYTFEVSSPDNNVVKYVVKPHLSYLDALKMLSEDSSPGFRNLFMRTLEDSGFRAYFFETPPVTTANFDSQRFEFVLVDSPALAQVSAQPDAFRDHFHGRSVVQFSNLGGDALLVAPEDLLSGREVGTYAHLAAFMRNSQLRAQQSELWKQVAHLMIDRVSHSQSQPVWLSTSGLGIYWLHVRMDSTPKYYEFQPYRSWNPPR
;
A
#
# COMPACT_ATOMS: atom_id res chain seq x y z
N MET A 1 47.16 31.74 -21.50
CA MET A 1 46.30 32.68 -22.24
C MET A 1 44.89 32.54 -21.74
N GLU A 2 44.48 33.46 -20.88
CA GLU A 2 43.10 33.67 -20.41
C GLU A 2 42.14 33.82 -21.60
N ARG A 3 40.98 33.17 -21.55
CA ARG A 3 39.80 33.59 -22.32
C ARG A 3 38.71 33.99 -21.34
N LEU A 4 38.56 35.31 -21.23
CA LEU A 4 37.54 36.00 -20.44
C LEU A 4 36.13 35.69 -20.95
N SER A 5 35.28 35.39 -19.98
CA SER A 5 33.82 35.32 -20.04
C SER A 5 33.21 36.60 -20.61
N LYS A 6 32.21 36.46 -21.49
CA LYS A 6 31.18 37.48 -21.72
C LYS A 6 29.83 36.89 -21.35
N ARG A 7 29.31 37.24 -20.17
CA ARG A 7 27.88 37.12 -19.86
C ARG A 7 27.24 38.50 -20.00
N ARG A 8 26.13 38.51 -20.73
CA ARG A 8 25.29 39.67 -21.04
C ARG A 8 24.37 39.91 -19.84
N ILE A 9 24.44 41.08 -19.22
CA ILE A 9 23.55 41.48 -18.12
C ILE A 9 22.38 42.24 -18.75
N VAL A 10 21.15 41.86 -18.39
CA VAL A 10 19.92 42.60 -18.72
C VAL A 10 19.46 43.25 -17.41
N ILE A 11 19.30 44.56 -17.41
CA ILE A 11 18.90 45.37 -16.25
C ILE A 11 17.46 45.83 -16.49
N ASP A 12 16.57 45.61 -15.52
CA ASP A 12 15.21 46.15 -15.49
C ASP A 12 15.25 47.57 -14.90
N GLU A 13 14.79 48.56 -15.67
CA GLU A 13 14.93 50.00 -15.39
C GLU A 13 14.02 50.53 -14.27
N ALA A 14 13.20 49.71 -13.62
CA ALA A 14 12.29 50.22 -12.58
C ALA A 14 12.77 50.08 -11.13
N THR A 15 13.73 49.20 -10.80
CA THR A 15 14.08 48.93 -9.38
C THR A 15 15.55 48.68 -9.04
N GLY A 16 16.45 48.58 -10.02
CA GLY A 16 17.90 48.53 -9.77
C GLY A 16 18.39 47.38 -8.85
N ARG A 17 17.60 46.31 -8.65
CA ARG A 17 18.01 45.12 -7.86
C ARG A 17 18.15 43.89 -8.74
N GLU A 18 19.27 43.19 -8.61
CA GLU A 18 19.42 41.80 -9.07
C GLU A 18 18.44 40.89 -8.33
N VAL A 19 17.65 40.09 -9.05
CA VAL A 19 16.89 38.97 -8.47
C VAL A 19 17.51 37.67 -8.97
N SER A 20 18.51 37.16 -8.26
CA SER A 20 18.99 35.79 -8.45
C SER A 20 18.23 34.85 -7.51
N GLY A 21 17.24 34.12 -8.04
CA GLY A 21 16.51 33.04 -7.34
C GLY A 21 17.36 31.78 -7.16
N GLY A 22 18.48 31.88 -6.46
CA GLY A 22 19.31 30.75 -6.07
C GLY A 22 18.97 30.32 -4.64
N VAL A 23 18.66 29.04 -4.43
CA VAL A 23 18.63 28.45 -3.07
C VAL A 23 20.00 28.72 -2.45
N SER A 24 20.02 29.46 -1.33
CA SER A 24 21.28 29.86 -0.72
C SER A 24 22.13 28.64 -0.38
N ILE A 25 23.46 28.80 -0.45
CA ILE A 25 24.41 27.74 -0.07
C ILE A 25 24.07 27.22 1.34
N ALA A 26 23.65 28.11 2.25
CA ALA A 26 23.18 27.74 3.58
C ALA A 26 21.95 26.81 3.57
N GLY A 27 20.98 27.04 2.67
CA GLY A 27 19.81 26.18 2.52
C GLY A 27 20.14 24.78 1.99
N GLN A 28 21.09 24.68 1.05
CA GLN A 28 21.55 23.37 0.55
C GLN A 28 22.36 22.60 1.60
N VAL A 29 23.16 23.30 2.41
CA VAL A 29 23.92 22.71 3.52
C VAL A 29 22.98 22.23 4.63
N ALA A 30 21.95 23.02 4.98
CA ALA A 30 20.94 22.64 5.96
C ALA A 30 20.16 21.39 5.54
N LEU A 31 19.75 21.29 4.26
CA LEU A 31 19.06 20.11 3.74
C LEU A 31 19.95 18.86 3.75
N ARG A 32 21.23 18.99 3.38
CA ARG A 32 22.19 17.87 3.44
C ARG A 32 22.45 17.42 4.88
N LEU A 33 22.57 18.36 5.81
CA LEU A 33 22.70 18.06 7.24
C LEU A 33 21.45 17.35 7.77
N ALA A 34 20.24 17.78 7.39
CA ALA A 34 18.99 17.14 7.80
C ALA A 34 18.89 15.69 7.28
N VAL A 35 19.28 15.44 6.03
CA VAL A 35 19.31 14.08 5.45
C VAL A 35 20.35 13.20 6.14
N ILE A 36 21.54 13.73 6.45
CA ILE A 36 22.58 12.99 7.18
C ILE A 36 22.11 12.67 8.60
N VAL A 37 21.53 13.63 9.32
CA VAL A 37 21.00 13.42 10.67
C VAL A 37 19.88 12.37 10.64
N PHE A 38 18.96 12.43 9.67
CA PHE A 38 17.92 11.41 9.51
C PHE A 38 18.51 10.01 9.25
N ALA A 39 19.48 9.90 8.35
CA ALA A 39 20.16 8.64 8.07
C ALA A 39 20.89 8.07 9.30
N VAL A 40 21.55 8.93 10.09
CA VAL A 40 22.24 8.54 11.32
C VAL A 40 21.24 8.11 12.40
N VAL A 41 20.11 8.79 12.54
CA VAL A 41 19.05 8.40 13.49
C VAL A 41 18.46 7.04 13.11
N VAL A 42 18.18 6.79 11.84
CA VAL A 42 17.73 5.47 11.35
C VAL A 42 18.77 4.38 11.65
N LEU A 43 20.06 4.68 11.44
CA LEU A 43 21.14 3.72 11.71
C LEU A 43 21.29 3.41 13.21
N ILE A 44 21.19 4.43 14.07
CA ILE A 44 21.27 4.26 15.52
C ILE A 44 20.04 3.52 16.04
N VAL A 45 18.83 3.85 15.58
CA VAL A 45 17.61 3.12 15.93
C VAL A 45 17.73 1.65 15.50
N GLY A 46 18.24 1.39 14.28
CA GLY A 46 18.53 0.04 13.80
C GLY A 46 19.57 -0.72 14.63
N LEU A 47 20.60 -0.05 15.14
CA LEU A 47 21.63 -0.67 16.00
C LEU A 47 21.11 -0.90 17.44
N VAL A 48 20.26 -0.02 17.95
CA VAL A 48 19.65 -0.15 19.28
C VAL A 48 18.62 -1.28 19.29
N THR A 49 17.81 -1.42 18.21
CA THR A 49 16.91 -2.58 18.06
C THR A 49 17.69 -3.89 17.94
N MET A 50 18.86 -3.90 17.29
CA MET A 50 19.76 -5.07 17.26
C MET A 50 20.36 -5.45 18.62
N ARG A 51 20.45 -4.53 19.59
CA ARG A 51 21.10 -4.79 20.89
C ARG A 51 20.16 -5.31 21.98
N GLN A 52 18.84 -5.20 21.80
CA GLN A 52 17.85 -5.61 22.82
C GLN A 52 16.94 -6.77 22.40
N GLY A 53 16.95 -7.21 21.15
CA GLY A 53 16.22 -8.38 20.69
C GLY A 53 17.16 -9.54 20.41
N GLY A 54 16.87 -10.72 20.97
CA GLY A 54 17.47 -11.97 20.50
C GLY A 54 17.36 -12.06 18.98
N VAL A 55 18.42 -12.60 18.36
CA VAL A 55 18.61 -12.90 16.94
C VAL A 55 17.28 -12.96 16.15
N MET A 56 16.93 -11.88 15.45
CA MET A 56 15.88 -11.88 14.43
C MET A 56 16.49 -12.42 13.14
N GLU A 57 16.60 -13.74 13.06
CA GLU A 57 16.80 -14.45 11.82
C GLU A 57 15.49 -14.36 11.00
N GLY A 58 15.50 -13.75 9.81
CA GLY A 58 14.47 -14.06 8.80
C GLY A 58 13.46 -12.98 8.41
N GLU A 59 13.87 -12.01 7.59
CA GLU A 59 13.05 -11.67 6.43
C GLU A 59 13.90 -11.82 5.17
N GLN A 60 13.72 -12.94 4.44
CA GLN A 60 14.35 -13.17 3.14
C GLN A 60 13.86 -12.17 2.08
N TYR A 61 12.77 -11.46 2.36
CA TYR A 61 12.10 -10.58 1.42
C TYR A 61 12.08 -9.13 1.91
N THR A 62 12.09 -8.21 0.97
CA THR A 62 11.90 -6.77 1.17
C THR A 62 11.03 -6.21 0.05
N PHE A 63 10.53 -4.99 0.20
CA PHE A 63 9.92 -4.26 -0.92
C PHE A 63 10.86 -3.17 -1.43
N GLU A 64 11.19 -3.24 -2.70
CA GLU A 64 11.74 -2.10 -3.43
C GLU A 64 10.62 -1.08 -3.64
N VAL A 65 10.89 0.18 -3.28
CA VAL A 65 9.90 1.26 -3.26
C VAL A 65 10.19 2.27 -4.36
N SER A 66 9.15 2.68 -5.08
CA SER A 66 9.21 3.76 -6.07
C SER A 66 7.94 4.60 -6.06
N SER A 67 7.99 5.82 -6.59
CA SER A 67 6.84 6.73 -6.70
C SER A 67 6.60 7.06 -8.17
N PRO A 68 5.78 6.27 -8.89
CA PRO A 68 5.52 6.50 -10.31
C PRO A 68 4.80 7.83 -10.58
N ASP A 69 4.09 8.37 -9.59
CA ASP A 69 3.55 9.72 -9.57
C ASP A 69 3.50 10.24 -8.11
N ASN A 70 3.02 11.47 -7.90
CA ASN A 70 2.99 12.11 -6.57
C ASN A 70 2.01 11.49 -5.58
N ASN A 71 1.00 10.76 -6.08
CA ASN A 71 -0.08 10.22 -5.27
C ASN A 71 -0.01 8.69 -5.18
N VAL A 72 1.03 8.06 -5.72
CA VAL A 72 1.18 6.61 -5.77
C VAL A 72 2.55 6.22 -5.24
N VAL A 73 2.57 5.24 -4.34
CA VAL A 73 3.78 4.54 -3.94
C VAL A 73 3.66 3.08 -4.38
N LYS A 74 4.63 2.61 -5.15
CA LYS A 74 4.71 1.25 -5.67
C LYS A 74 5.73 0.43 -4.90
N TYR A 75 5.33 -0.78 -4.55
CA TYR A 75 6.10 -1.75 -3.78
C TYR A 75 6.29 -3.01 -4.62
N VAL A 76 7.54 -3.40 -4.86
CA VAL A 76 7.89 -4.59 -5.65
C VAL A 76 8.76 -5.52 -4.80
N VAL A 77 8.33 -6.77 -4.63
CA VAL A 77 9.05 -7.72 -3.76
C VAL A 77 10.46 -8.05 -4.29
N LYS A 78 11.43 -8.18 -3.38
CA LYS A 78 12.81 -8.61 -3.63
C LYS A 78 13.27 -9.66 -2.59
N PRO A 79 13.94 -10.75 -3.00
CA PRO A 79 14.16 -11.19 -4.39
C PRO A 79 12.82 -11.51 -5.08
N HIS A 80 12.85 -11.90 -6.35
CA HIS A 80 11.61 -12.22 -7.08
C HIS A 80 10.81 -13.28 -6.29
N LEU A 81 9.56 -12.96 -6.01
CA LEU A 81 8.53 -13.84 -5.47
C LEU A 81 7.30 -13.70 -6.38
N SER A 82 6.76 -14.82 -6.84
CA SER A 82 5.57 -14.82 -7.68
C SER A 82 4.35 -14.33 -6.88
N TYR A 83 3.31 -13.90 -7.57
CA TYR A 83 2.06 -13.49 -6.94
C TYR A 83 1.46 -14.67 -6.17
N LEU A 84 1.36 -15.84 -6.80
CA LEU A 84 0.84 -17.05 -6.16
C LEU A 84 1.61 -17.40 -4.88
N ASP A 85 2.94 -17.41 -4.92
CA ASP A 85 3.73 -17.78 -3.75
C ASP A 85 3.70 -16.72 -2.65
N ALA A 86 3.62 -15.43 -3.01
CA ALA A 86 3.36 -14.37 -2.05
C ALA A 86 2.03 -14.57 -1.31
N LEU A 87 0.97 -15.00 -2.01
CA LEU A 87 -0.31 -15.31 -1.35
C LEU A 87 -0.23 -16.55 -0.47
N LYS A 88 0.45 -17.62 -0.90
CA LYS A 88 0.68 -18.80 -0.04
C LYS A 88 1.42 -18.40 1.24
N MET A 89 2.49 -17.62 1.13
CA MET A 89 3.24 -17.12 2.28
C MET A 89 2.41 -16.16 3.15
N LEU A 90 1.49 -15.40 2.54
CA LEU A 90 0.57 -14.53 3.28
C LEU A 90 -0.42 -15.37 4.12
N SER A 91 -0.80 -16.56 3.65
CA SER A 91 -1.79 -17.41 4.32
C SER A 91 -1.21 -18.43 5.31
N GLU A 92 0.08 -18.77 5.19
CA GLU A 92 0.78 -19.76 6.03
C GLU A 92 0.98 -19.30 7.49
N ASP A 93 0.72 -20.20 8.45
CA ASP A 93 0.95 -19.95 9.87
C ASP A 93 2.36 -20.31 10.35
N SER A 94 3.03 -21.24 9.65
CA SER A 94 4.37 -21.73 10.02
C SER A 94 5.50 -20.73 9.78
N SER A 95 5.29 -19.74 8.90
CA SER A 95 6.31 -18.73 8.55
C SER A 95 5.67 -17.35 8.33
N PRO A 96 5.28 -16.64 9.41
CA PRO A 96 4.55 -15.38 9.30
C PRO A 96 5.41 -14.20 8.86
N GLY A 97 6.71 -14.39 8.58
CA GLY A 97 7.66 -13.31 8.26
C GLY A 97 7.18 -12.43 7.10
N PHE A 98 6.81 -13.04 5.97
CA PHE A 98 6.32 -12.27 4.82
C PHE A 98 5.00 -11.54 5.13
N ARG A 99 4.06 -12.18 5.85
CA ARG A 99 2.81 -11.53 6.27
C ARG A 99 3.09 -10.34 7.19
N ASN A 100 4.03 -10.46 8.12
CA ASN A 100 4.42 -9.38 9.02
C ASN A 100 5.04 -8.21 8.27
N LEU A 101 5.97 -8.47 7.34
CA LEU A 101 6.53 -7.47 6.44
C LEU A 101 5.43 -6.73 5.67
N PHE A 102 4.53 -7.49 5.05
CA PHE A 102 3.43 -6.93 4.26
C PHE A 102 2.52 -6.04 5.11
N MET A 103 2.06 -6.52 6.27
CA MET A 103 1.22 -5.73 7.16
C MET A 103 1.92 -4.47 7.69
N ARG A 104 3.19 -4.56 8.08
CA ARG A 104 3.99 -3.40 8.50
C ARG A 104 4.12 -2.37 7.36
N THR A 105 4.34 -2.83 6.14
CA THR A 105 4.44 -1.94 4.96
C THR A 105 3.16 -1.14 4.74
N LEU A 106 1.99 -1.74 4.97
CA LEU A 106 0.71 -1.04 4.88
C LEU A 106 0.55 -0.02 6.04
N GLU A 107 0.85 -0.46 7.26
CA GLU A 107 0.80 0.36 8.49
C GLU A 107 1.67 1.63 8.39
N ASP A 108 2.89 1.48 7.88
CA ASP A 108 3.94 2.51 7.80
C ASP A 108 3.75 3.49 6.63
N SER A 109 2.71 3.32 5.80
CA SER A 109 2.43 4.25 4.69
C SER A 109 2.28 5.69 5.19
N GLY A 110 2.89 6.63 4.48
CA GLY A 110 2.81 8.06 4.78
C GLY A 110 1.48 8.73 4.42
N PHE A 111 0.62 8.06 3.64
CA PHE A 111 -0.69 8.60 3.26
C PHE A 111 -1.69 8.47 4.40
N ARG A 112 -2.49 9.52 4.67
CA ARG A 112 -3.49 9.46 5.75
C ARG A 112 -4.52 8.35 5.52
N ALA A 113 -4.98 8.21 4.28
CA ALA A 113 -5.75 7.07 3.80
C ALA A 113 -5.31 6.74 2.38
N TYR A 114 -5.46 5.49 1.98
CA TYR A 114 -5.03 5.03 0.66
C TYR A 114 -5.91 3.90 0.15
N PHE A 115 -5.96 3.79 -1.18
CA PHE A 115 -6.38 2.58 -1.87
C PHE A 115 -5.20 1.62 -1.96
N PHE A 116 -5.48 0.32 -1.93
CA PHE A 116 -4.51 -0.74 -2.18
C PHE A 116 -4.89 -1.41 -3.49
N GLU A 117 -3.93 -1.60 -4.40
CA GLU A 117 -4.18 -2.22 -5.70
C GLU A 117 -3.02 -3.11 -6.12
N THR A 118 -3.32 -4.18 -6.85
CA THR A 118 -2.35 -5.14 -7.38
C THR A 118 -2.57 -5.32 -8.89
N PRO A 119 -1.59 -5.78 -9.67
CA PRO A 119 -1.82 -6.12 -11.07
C PRO A 119 -2.88 -7.21 -11.21
N PRO A 120 -3.66 -7.23 -12.32
CA PRO A 120 -4.55 -8.36 -12.59
C PRO A 120 -3.77 -9.65 -12.81
N VAL A 121 -4.33 -10.74 -12.30
CA VAL A 121 -3.79 -12.08 -12.52
C VAL A 121 -4.84 -13.01 -13.11
N THR A 122 -4.37 -13.95 -13.91
CA THR A 122 -5.13 -15.08 -14.48
C THR A 122 -4.43 -16.37 -14.11
N THR A 123 -5.08 -17.51 -14.37
CA THR A 123 -4.42 -18.82 -14.26
C THR A 123 -3.13 -18.93 -15.08
N ALA A 124 -2.96 -18.13 -16.13
CA ALA A 124 -1.81 -18.19 -17.03
C ALA A 124 -0.57 -17.42 -16.54
N ASN A 125 -0.73 -16.39 -15.69
CA ASN A 125 0.40 -15.60 -15.19
C ASN A 125 0.57 -15.67 -13.67
N PHE A 126 -0.29 -16.38 -12.93
CA PHE A 126 -0.32 -16.32 -11.48
C PHE A 126 1.00 -16.76 -10.80
N ASP A 127 1.69 -17.73 -11.40
CA ASP A 127 2.95 -18.30 -10.90
C ASP A 127 4.22 -17.54 -11.32
N SER A 128 4.09 -16.59 -12.24
CA SER A 128 5.22 -15.95 -12.92
C SER A 128 5.15 -14.42 -12.85
N GLN A 129 3.95 -13.87 -12.71
CA GLN A 129 3.74 -12.49 -12.35
C GLN A 129 4.40 -12.23 -10.99
N ARG A 130 5.37 -11.32 -10.95
CA ARG A 130 5.99 -10.92 -9.69
C ARG A 130 4.95 -10.24 -8.79
N PHE A 131 4.99 -10.54 -7.49
CA PHE A 131 4.16 -9.84 -6.53
C PHE A 131 4.60 -8.37 -6.38
N GLU A 132 3.66 -7.48 -6.66
CA GLU A 132 3.79 -6.05 -6.48
C GLU A 132 2.43 -5.45 -6.17
N PHE A 133 2.43 -4.30 -5.52
CA PHE A 133 1.22 -3.53 -5.24
C PHE A 133 1.52 -2.05 -5.23
N VAL A 134 0.46 -1.25 -5.30
CA VAL A 134 0.53 0.19 -5.10
C VAL A 134 -0.37 0.61 -3.95
N LEU A 135 0.05 1.65 -3.25
CA LEU A 135 -0.81 2.46 -2.40
C LEU A 135 -1.08 3.77 -3.13
N VAL A 136 -2.36 4.13 -3.28
CA VAL A 136 -2.78 5.37 -3.94
C VAL A 136 -3.37 6.29 -2.88
N ASP A 137 -2.84 7.49 -2.73
CA ASP A 137 -3.31 8.49 -1.77
C ASP A 137 -4.79 8.82 -2.00
N SER A 138 -5.55 8.85 -0.91
CA SER A 138 -6.96 9.22 -0.95
C SER A 138 -7.30 10.19 0.17
N PRO A 139 -7.11 11.51 -0.06
CA PRO A 139 -7.50 12.53 0.90
C PRO A 139 -9.00 12.51 1.21
N ALA A 140 -9.84 12.12 0.24
CA ALA A 140 -11.29 11.99 0.43
C ALA A 140 -11.62 10.87 1.42
N LEU A 141 -10.98 9.69 1.29
CA LEU A 141 -11.20 8.56 2.19
C LEU A 141 -10.74 8.88 3.62
N ALA A 142 -9.73 9.74 3.78
CA ALA A 142 -9.28 10.19 5.10
C ALA A 142 -10.29 11.08 5.84
N GLN A 143 -11.41 11.47 5.22
CA GLN A 143 -12.44 12.34 5.80
C GLN A 143 -13.77 11.61 6.05
N VAL A 144 -13.85 10.32 5.76
CA VAL A 144 -15.10 9.56 5.92
C VAL A 144 -15.22 9.00 7.32
N SER A 145 -16.47 8.83 7.77
CA SER A 145 -16.80 8.11 9.00
C SER A 145 -17.29 6.72 8.63
N ALA A 146 -16.90 5.71 9.41
CA ALA A 146 -17.33 4.35 9.09
C ALA A 146 -18.84 4.18 9.22
N GLN A 147 -19.41 3.32 8.39
CA GLN A 147 -20.83 2.98 8.34
C GLN A 147 -21.02 1.56 8.89
N PRO A 148 -21.18 1.38 10.21
CA PRO A 148 -21.26 0.05 10.85
C PRO A 148 -22.44 -0.80 10.36
N ASP A 149 -23.50 -0.16 9.87
CA ASP A 149 -24.66 -0.86 9.33
C ASP A 149 -24.46 -1.38 7.90
N ALA A 150 -23.40 -0.98 7.19
CA ALA A 150 -23.25 -1.23 5.75
C ALA A 150 -23.23 -2.71 5.37
N PHE A 151 -22.66 -3.56 6.23
CA PHE A 151 -22.56 -5.00 6.03
C PHE A 151 -23.16 -5.79 7.20
N ARG A 152 -24.06 -5.17 7.99
CA ARG A 152 -24.65 -5.77 9.18
C ARG A 152 -25.30 -7.13 8.93
N ASP A 153 -25.94 -7.30 7.78
CA ASP A 153 -26.61 -8.55 7.40
C ASP A 153 -25.62 -9.70 7.16
N HIS A 154 -24.33 -9.40 7.01
CA HIS A 154 -23.24 -10.38 6.89
C HIS A 154 -22.48 -10.60 8.20
N PHE A 155 -22.68 -9.75 9.22
CA PHE A 155 -21.96 -9.80 10.49
C PHE A 155 -22.63 -10.76 11.46
N HIS A 156 -21.88 -11.79 11.85
CA HIS A 156 -22.38 -12.91 12.65
C HIS A 156 -21.42 -13.28 13.79
N GLY A 157 -20.66 -12.32 14.30
CA GLY A 157 -19.71 -12.51 15.40
C GLY A 157 -18.41 -13.19 14.95
N ARG A 158 -18.03 -13.02 13.68
CA ARG A 158 -16.76 -13.51 13.14
C ARG A 158 -15.70 -12.41 13.21
N SER A 159 -14.43 -12.80 13.07
CA SER A 159 -13.33 -11.84 12.94
C SER A 159 -13.40 -11.12 11.59
N VAL A 160 -13.56 -11.87 10.51
CA VAL A 160 -13.62 -11.40 9.14
C VAL A 160 -14.69 -12.21 8.40
N VAL A 161 -15.41 -11.56 7.49
CA VAL A 161 -16.48 -12.15 6.69
C VAL A 161 -16.18 -12.04 5.21
N GLN A 162 -16.74 -12.96 4.44
CA GLN A 162 -16.71 -12.93 2.97
C GLN A 162 -18.12 -13.02 2.41
N PHE A 163 -18.40 -12.28 1.34
CA PHE A 163 -19.70 -12.29 0.67
C PHE A 163 -19.58 -11.70 -0.73
N SER A 164 -20.49 -12.08 -1.64
CA SER A 164 -20.59 -11.45 -2.96
C SER A 164 -21.18 -10.06 -2.83
N ASN A 165 -20.74 -9.11 -3.66
CA ASN A 165 -21.42 -7.83 -3.77
C ASN A 165 -22.82 -7.98 -4.42
N LEU A 166 -23.63 -6.93 -4.34
CA LEU A 166 -25.01 -6.92 -4.90
C LEU A 166 -25.08 -7.29 -6.38
N GLY A 167 -24.06 -6.90 -7.18
CA GLY A 167 -23.99 -7.22 -8.60
C GLY A 167 -23.49 -8.63 -8.92
N GLY A 168 -22.96 -9.36 -7.94
CA GLY A 168 -22.40 -10.70 -8.11
C GLY A 168 -21.07 -10.76 -8.88
N ASP A 169 -20.49 -9.61 -9.25
CA ASP A 169 -19.25 -9.49 -10.03
C ASP A 169 -17.98 -9.36 -9.17
N ALA A 170 -18.14 -9.20 -7.85
CA ALA A 170 -17.05 -9.11 -6.89
C ALA A 170 -17.27 -10.01 -5.67
N LEU A 171 -16.19 -10.67 -5.24
CA LEU A 171 -16.12 -11.26 -3.90
C LEU A 171 -15.49 -10.23 -2.96
N LEU A 172 -16.15 -9.98 -1.84
CA LEU A 172 -15.73 -9.01 -0.83
C LEU A 172 -15.25 -9.73 0.43
N VAL A 173 -14.24 -9.18 1.09
CA VAL A 173 -13.76 -9.60 2.40
C VAL A 173 -13.70 -8.38 3.31
N ALA A 174 -14.39 -8.42 4.45
CA ALA A 174 -14.52 -7.28 5.37
C ALA A 174 -14.32 -7.72 6.82
N PRO A 175 -13.62 -6.93 7.67
CA PRO A 175 -13.59 -7.17 9.10
C PRO A 175 -14.95 -6.86 9.75
N GLU A 176 -15.34 -7.63 10.77
CA GLU A 176 -16.44 -7.23 11.66
C GLU A 176 -15.94 -6.31 12.78
N ASP A 177 -16.85 -5.62 13.47
CA ASP A 177 -16.47 -4.79 14.62
C ASP A 177 -16.17 -5.64 15.87
N LEU A 178 -14.89 -5.79 16.21
CA LEU A 178 -14.44 -6.44 17.44
C LEU A 178 -14.26 -5.46 18.62
N LEU A 179 -14.33 -4.16 18.36
CA LEU A 179 -14.15 -3.10 19.35
C LEU A 179 -15.47 -2.62 19.96
N SER A 180 -16.60 -3.19 19.53
CA SER A 180 -17.94 -2.91 20.05
C SER A 180 -18.30 -1.42 19.95
N GLY A 181 -17.99 -0.81 18.81
CA GLY A 181 -18.31 0.60 18.53
C GLY A 181 -17.42 1.63 19.22
N ARG A 182 -16.39 1.21 19.98
CA ARG A 182 -15.51 2.17 20.69
C ARG A 182 -14.61 2.98 19.75
N GLU A 183 -14.25 2.40 18.60
CA GLU A 183 -13.35 3.02 17.63
C GLU A 183 -13.83 2.79 16.19
N VAL A 184 -15.10 3.13 15.92
CA VAL A 184 -15.77 2.90 14.62
C VAL A 184 -14.94 3.40 13.42
N GLY A 185 -14.24 4.53 13.56
CA GLY A 185 -13.38 5.09 12.51
C GLY A 185 -12.25 4.15 12.04
N THR A 186 -11.82 3.20 12.88
CA THR A 186 -10.81 2.20 12.52
C THR A 186 -11.25 1.33 11.34
N TYR A 187 -12.56 1.07 11.22
CA TYR A 187 -13.11 0.23 10.17
C TYR A 187 -13.50 1.01 8.90
N ALA A 188 -13.27 2.33 8.85
CA ALA A 188 -13.64 3.15 7.69
C ALA A 188 -12.86 2.76 6.42
N HIS A 189 -11.56 2.50 6.56
CA HIS A 189 -10.66 2.20 5.45
C HIS A 189 -9.40 1.46 5.89
N LEU A 190 -8.63 0.94 4.92
CA LEU A 190 -7.49 0.07 5.17
C LEU A 190 -6.41 0.72 6.04
N ALA A 191 -6.07 1.98 5.77
CA ALA A 191 -5.03 2.68 6.53
C ALA A 191 -5.34 2.82 8.03
N ALA A 192 -6.59 3.17 8.39
CA ALA A 192 -7.01 3.29 9.78
C ALA A 192 -7.01 1.91 10.46
N PHE A 193 -7.49 0.89 9.76
CA PHE A 193 -7.53 -0.49 10.22
C PHE A 193 -6.14 -1.03 10.52
N MET A 194 -5.17 -0.87 9.60
CA MET A 194 -3.81 -1.39 9.75
C MET A 194 -3.01 -0.69 10.86
N ARG A 195 -3.29 0.59 11.14
CA ARG A 195 -2.62 1.35 12.20
C ARG A 195 -3.14 1.10 13.61
N ASN A 196 -4.26 0.38 13.74
CA ASN A 196 -4.80 0.05 15.05
C ASN A 196 -4.12 -1.19 15.63
N SER A 197 -3.23 -1.00 16.60
CA SER A 197 -2.48 -2.09 17.22
C SER A 197 -3.35 -3.11 17.97
N GLN A 198 -4.56 -2.73 18.40
CA GLN A 198 -5.49 -3.65 19.08
C GLN A 198 -6.06 -4.71 18.13
N LEU A 199 -5.99 -4.48 16.81
CA LEU A 199 -6.59 -5.34 15.79
C LEU A 199 -5.58 -6.28 15.11
N ARG A 200 -4.37 -6.46 15.65
CA ARG A 200 -3.30 -7.21 14.95
C ARG A 200 -3.71 -8.63 14.55
N ALA A 201 -4.45 -9.33 15.40
CA ALA A 201 -4.98 -10.66 15.08
C ALA A 201 -6.01 -10.61 13.92
N GLN A 202 -6.91 -9.63 13.95
CA GLN A 202 -7.91 -9.43 12.90
C GLN A 202 -7.28 -8.99 11.57
N GLN A 203 -6.25 -8.14 11.61
CA GLN A 203 -5.46 -7.75 10.44
C GLN A 203 -4.80 -8.95 9.78
N SER A 204 -4.18 -9.82 10.59
CA SER A 204 -3.59 -11.06 10.10
C SER A 204 -4.64 -11.98 9.48
N GLU A 205 -5.80 -12.15 10.14
CA GLU A 205 -6.88 -13.00 9.64
C GLU A 205 -7.47 -12.47 8.33
N LEU A 206 -7.64 -11.14 8.20
CA LEU A 206 -8.10 -10.50 6.96
C LEU A 206 -7.21 -10.89 5.79
N TRP A 207 -5.89 -10.75 5.94
CA TRP A 207 -4.95 -11.02 4.86
C TRP A 207 -4.79 -12.50 4.55
N LYS A 208 -4.91 -13.39 5.55
CA LYS A 208 -4.99 -14.84 5.32
C LYS A 208 -6.22 -15.20 4.50
N GLN A 209 -7.39 -14.67 4.86
CA GLN A 209 -8.63 -14.94 4.15
C GLN A 209 -8.60 -14.36 2.72
N VAL A 210 -8.08 -13.15 2.53
CA VAL A 210 -7.87 -12.56 1.21
C VAL A 210 -6.97 -13.44 0.34
N ALA A 211 -5.86 -13.94 0.90
CA ALA A 211 -4.94 -14.81 0.16
C ALA A 211 -5.61 -16.11 -0.30
N HIS A 212 -6.29 -16.83 0.60
CA HIS A 212 -7.01 -18.06 0.26
C HIS A 212 -8.06 -17.82 -0.83
N LEU A 213 -8.90 -16.81 -0.65
CA LEU A 213 -9.99 -16.54 -1.59
C LEU A 213 -9.50 -16.04 -2.94
N MET A 214 -8.40 -15.30 -2.98
CA MET A 214 -7.79 -14.88 -4.25
C MET A 214 -7.22 -16.08 -5.01
N ILE A 215 -6.54 -17.00 -4.31
CA ILE A 215 -6.05 -18.26 -4.91
C ILE A 215 -7.21 -19.08 -5.48
N ASP A 216 -8.28 -19.25 -4.70
CA ASP A 216 -9.47 -19.99 -5.12
C ASP A 216 -10.15 -19.32 -6.31
N ARG A 217 -10.35 -18.00 -6.26
CA ARG A 217 -11.06 -17.26 -7.31
C ARG A 217 -10.29 -17.26 -8.64
N VAL A 218 -8.97 -17.10 -8.61
CA VAL A 218 -8.15 -17.20 -9.83
C VAL A 218 -8.19 -18.62 -10.40
N SER A 219 -8.08 -19.65 -9.55
CA SER A 219 -8.16 -21.05 -9.97
C SER A 219 -9.46 -21.39 -10.72
N HIS A 220 -10.57 -20.74 -10.38
CA HIS A 220 -11.89 -20.95 -10.98
C HIS A 220 -12.29 -19.88 -12.02
N SER A 221 -11.38 -18.97 -12.39
CA SER A 221 -11.67 -17.80 -13.26
C SER A 221 -11.81 -18.13 -14.75
N GLN A 222 -11.52 -19.36 -15.18
CA GLN A 222 -11.52 -19.76 -16.61
C GLN A 222 -10.64 -18.83 -17.48
N SER A 223 -9.44 -18.51 -16.99
CA SER A 223 -8.48 -17.58 -17.63
C SER A 223 -8.91 -16.12 -17.65
N GLN A 224 -10.05 -15.76 -17.05
CA GLN A 224 -10.43 -14.35 -16.90
C GLN A 224 -9.58 -13.69 -15.82
N PRO A 225 -9.17 -12.43 -16.02
CA PRO A 225 -8.42 -11.68 -15.02
C PRO A 225 -9.26 -11.44 -13.75
N VAL A 226 -8.58 -11.52 -12.61
CA VAL A 226 -9.11 -11.13 -11.29
C VAL A 226 -8.30 -9.97 -10.76
N TRP A 227 -8.99 -8.93 -10.29
CA TRP A 227 -8.38 -7.72 -9.72
C TRP A 227 -8.56 -7.68 -8.22
N LEU A 228 -7.46 -7.52 -7.46
CA LEU A 228 -7.49 -7.43 -6.00
C LEU A 228 -7.21 -5.99 -5.53
N SER A 229 -8.17 -5.37 -4.85
CA SER A 229 -8.04 -3.96 -4.43
C SER A 229 -8.83 -3.57 -3.16
N THR A 230 -8.60 -2.35 -2.67
CA THR A 230 -9.53 -1.60 -1.82
C THR A 230 -9.90 -0.28 -2.49
N SER A 231 -11.14 0.18 -2.35
CA SER A 231 -11.56 1.52 -2.80
C SER A 231 -12.35 2.26 -1.72
N GLY A 232 -13.48 1.74 -1.26
CA GLY A 232 -14.15 2.23 -0.05
C GLY A 232 -14.81 3.62 -0.16
N LEU A 233 -14.93 4.23 -1.34
CA LEU A 233 -15.63 5.51 -1.52
C LEU A 233 -17.16 5.40 -1.70
N GLY A 234 -17.68 4.21 -2.03
CA GLY A 234 -19.13 3.99 -2.14
C GLY A 234 -19.79 3.47 -0.86
N ILE A 235 -19.02 2.77 -0.02
CA ILE A 235 -19.43 2.23 1.27
C ILE A 235 -18.27 2.46 2.23
N TYR A 236 -18.51 3.20 3.31
CA TYR A 236 -17.47 3.57 4.27
C TYR A 236 -17.28 2.48 5.32
N TRP A 237 -16.96 1.28 4.87
CA TRP A 237 -16.51 0.19 5.72
C TRP A 237 -15.46 -0.58 4.95
N LEU A 238 -14.33 -0.91 5.57
CA LEU A 238 -13.22 -1.60 4.92
C LEU A 238 -13.74 -2.88 4.28
N HIS A 239 -13.50 -3.01 2.98
CA HIS A 239 -13.70 -4.25 2.25
C HIS A 239 -12.62 -4.37 1.19
N VAL A 240 -11.93 -5.51 1.21
CA VAL A 240 -11.03 -5.93 0.13
C VAL A 240 -11.88 -6.59 -0.94
N ARG A 241 -11.60 -6.29 -2.20
CA ARG A 241 -12.42 -6.68 -3.34
C ARG A 241 -11.62 -7.54 -4.30
N MET A 242 -12.24 -8.62 -4.77
CA MET A 242 -11.76 -9.44 -5.87
C MET A 242 -12.76 -9.34 -7.04
N ASP A 243 -12.60 -8.31 -7.86
CA ASP A 243 -13.52 -7.96 -8.95
C ASP A 243 -13.13 -8.69 -10.26
N SER A 244 -14.13 -8.93 -11.12
CA SER A 244 -13.93 -9.40 -12.50
C SER A 244 -13.61 -8.28 -13.50
N THR A 245 -13.62 -7.02 -13.04
CA THR A 245 -13.25 -5.83 -13.83
C THR A 245 -12.60 -4.77 -12.91
N PRO A 246 -11.73 -3.89 -13.43
CA PRO A 246 -11.04 -2.88 -12.62
C PRO A 246 -11.89 -1.62 -12.40
N LYS A 247 -13.16 -1.81 -11.98
CA LYS A 247 -14.15 -0.72 -11.86
C LYS A 247 -13.68 0.41 -10.94
N TYR A 248 -12.95 0.07 -9.88
CA TYR A 248 -12.55 1.01 -8.82
C TYR A 248 -11.03 1.21 -8.72
N TYR A 249 -10.28 0.82 -9.74
CA TYR A 249 -8.85 1.06 -9.78
C TYR A 249 -8.55 2.51 -10.16
N GLU A 250 -7.65 3.15 -9.43
CA GLU A 250 -7.12 4.46 -9.72
C GLU A 250 -5.79 4.38 -10.49
N PHE A 251 -4.97 3.35 -10.23
CA PHE A 251 -3.68 3.21 -10.90
C PHE A 251 -3.86 2.64 -12.31
N GLN A 252 -3.81 3.54 -13.31
CA GLN A 252 -4.05 3.22 -14.73
C GLN A 252 -3.28 2.00 -15.25
N PRO A 253 -1.98 1.79 -14.92
CA PRO A 253 -1.25 0.61 -15.40
C PRO A 253 -1.86 -0.74 -14.98
N TYR A 254 -2.66 -0.80 -13.92
CA TYR A 254 -3.33 -2.03 -13.49
C TYR A 254 -4.75 -2.20 -14.05
N ARG A 255 -5.30 -1.19 -14.75
CA ARG A 255 -6.64 -1.28 -15.37
C ARG A 255 -6.66 -2.05 -16.68
N SER A 256 -5.55 -2.06 -17.40
CA SER A 256 -5.43 -2.83 -18.63
C SER A 256 -4.91 -4.23 -18.33
N TRP A 257 -5.65 -5.24 -18.76
CA TRP A 257 -5.10 -6.58 -18.96
C TRP A 257 -4.93 -6.82 -20.46
N ASN A 258 -3.70 -7.02 -20.90
CA ASN A 258 -3.41 -7.59 -22.21
C ASN A 258 -3.07 -9.07 -21.99
N PRO A 259 -3.81 -10.03 -22.58
CA PRO A 259 -3.38 -11.41 -22.55
C PRO A 259 -1.96 -11.51 -23.12
N PRO A 260 -1.06 -12.32 -22.51
CA PRO A 260 0.15 -12.70 -23.22
C PRO A 260 -0.27 -13.33 -24.56
N ARG A 261 0.36 -12.85 -25.64
CA ARG A 261 0.21 -13.44 -26.98
C ARG A 261 0.91 -14.78 -27.05
#